data_AF-A0A843I004-F1
#
_entry.id   AF-A0A843I004-F1
#
_cell.length_a   1.000
_cell.length_b   1.000
_cell.length_c   1.000
_cell.angle_alpha   90.00
_cell.angle_beta   90.00
_cell.angle_gamma   90.00
#
_symmetry.space_group_name_H-M   'P 1'
#
loop_
_entity.id
_entity.type
_entity.pdbx_description
1 polymer ?
#
loop_
_entity_poly.entity_id
_entity_poly.type
_entity_poly.pdbx_seq_one_letter_code
_entity_poly.pdbx_strand_id
1 'polypeptide(L)' 'MGLEEELLKCVHCGFCLESCPTYVVTRSEIHSPRGRITAVKLGLTSEGIETCMYCRRCELACPSGVVYSEI' A
#
# COMPACT_ATOMS: atom_id res chain seq x y z
N MET A 1 8.36 5.47 -14.91
CA MET A 1 9.14 5.00 -13.75
C MET A 1 8.71 3.56 -13.49
N GLY A 2 9.61 2.68 -13.06
CA GLY A 2 9.36 1.24 -13.02
C GLY A 2 8.75 0.77 -11.70
N LEU A 3 7.99 -0.34 -11.71
CA LEU A 3 7.42 -0.97 -10.50
C LEU A 3 8.44 -1.12 -9.37
N GLU A 4 9.66 -1.55 -9.70
CA GLU A 4 10.74 -1.76 -8.73
C GLU A 4 11.13 -0.48 -7.99
N GLU A 5 11.07 0.67 -8.65
CA GLU A 5 11.35 1.98 -8.05
C GLU A 5 10.31 2.33 -6.98
N GLU A 6 9.02 2.13 -7.26
CA GLU A 6 7.94 2.40 -6.31
C GLU A 6 8.00 1.50 -5.07
N LEU A 7 8.37 0.23 -5.25
CA LEU A 7 8.54 -0.71 -4.14
C LEU A 7 9.68 -0.28 -3.20
N LEU A 8 10.74 0.33 -3.72
CA LEU A 8 11.90 0.80 -2.94
C LEU A 8 11.63 2.10 -2.19
N LYS A 9 10.70 2.94 -2.64
CA LYS A 9 10.35 4.20 -1.97
C LYS A 9 9.70 4.02 -0.60
N CYS A 10 9.07 2.87 -0.33
CA CYS A 10 8.39 2.63 0.95
C CYS A 10 9.39 2.46 2.11
N VAL A 11 9.43 3.43 3.02
CA VAL A 11 10.30 3.43 4.23
C VAL A 11 9.61 2.92 5.50
N HIS A 12 8.43 2.29 5.38
CA HIS A 12 7.68 1.73 6.51
C HIS A 12 7.27 2.76 7.60
N CYS A 13 7.07 4.03 7.25
CA CYS A 13 6.69 5.09 8.19
C CYS A 13 5.24 5.00 8.72
N GLY A 14 4.34 4.28 8.05
CA GLY A 14 2.98 4.03 8.52
C GLY A 14 1.93 5.12 8.21
N PHE A 15 2.29 6.27 7.65
CA PHE A 15 1.32 7.33 7.34
C PHE A 15 0.18 6.90 6.40
N CYS A 16 0.44 5.94 5.52
CA CYS A 16 -0.58 5.40 4.63
C CYS A 16 -1.67 4.58 5.37
N LEU A 17 -1.41 4.10 6.58
CA LEU A 17 -2.30 3.17 7.30
C LEU A 17 -3.64 3.81 7.64
N GLU A 18 -3.64 4.89 8.42
CA GLU A 18 -4.88 5.59 8.82
C GLU A 18 -5.58 6.29 7.64
N SER A 19 -4.88 6.53 6.53
CA SER A 19 -5.49 7.04 5.29
C SER A 19 -6.29 5.99 4.52
N CYS A 20 -6.00 4.70 4.77
CA CYS A 20 -6.54 3.59 3.98
C CYS A 20 -7.84 3.05 4.60
N PRO A 21 -8.98 3.14 3.90
CA PRO A 21 -10.27 2.74 4.47
C PRO A 21 -10.34 1.24 4.80
N THR A 22 -9.70 0.38 4.00
CA THR A 22 -9.67 -1.07 4.25
C THR A 22 -8.91 -1.40 5.53
N TYR A 23 -7.77 -0.75 5.76
CA TYR A 23 -7.01 -0.91 6.99
C TYR A 23 -7.77 -0.38 8.20
N VAL A 24 -8.40 0.78 8.09
CA VAL A 24 -9.16 1.37 9.22
C VAL A 24 -10.29 0.46 9.69
N VAL A 25 -10.97 -0.21 8.75
CA VAL A 25 -12.06 -1.16 9.06
C VAL A 25 -11.53 -2.50 9.58
N THR A 26 -10.53 -3.07 8.91
CA THR A 26 -10.04 -4.43 9.23
C THR A 26 -9.02 -4.47 10.35
N ARG A 27 -8.30 -3.37 10.59
CA ARG A 27 -7.12 -3.24 11.47
C ARG A 27 -6.04 -4.30 11.22
N SER A 28 -6.03 -4.87 10.02
CA SER A 28 -5.06 -5.88 9.59
C SER A 28 -4.14 -5.31 8.53
N GLU A 29 -2.83 -5.41 8.78
CA GLU A 29 -1.79 -4.91 7.87
C GLU A 29 -1.83 -5.59 6.50
N ILE A 30 -2.36 -6.82 6.40
CA ILE A 30 -2.56 -7.51 5.12
C ILE A 30 -3.42 -6.66 4.17
N HIS A 31 -4.44 -5.97 4.69
CA HIS A 31 -5.33 -5.11 3.92
C HIS A 31 -4.85 -3.65 3.79
N SER A 32 -3.66 -3.34 4.32
CA SER A 32 -3.11 -2.00 4.25
C SER A 32 -2.36 -1.76 2.93
N PRO A 33 -2.07 -0.49 2.60
CA PRO A 33 -1.22 -0.17 1.46
C PRO A 33 0.18 -0.78 1.60
N ARG A 34 0.71 -0.88 2.82
CA ARG A 34 2.01 -1.53 3.07
C ARG A 34 1.93 -3.04 2.92
N GLY A 35 0.85 -3.69 3.35
CA GLY A 35 0.62 -5.11 3.13
C GLY A 35 0.63 -5.47 1.64
N ARG A 36 0.06 -4.62 0.79
CA ARG A 36 0.11 -4.78 -0.67
C ARG A 36 1.54 -4.71 -1.21
N ILE A 37 2.31 -3.70 -0.78
CA ILE A 37 3.74 -3.59 -1.15
C ILE A 37 4.50 -4.86 -0.75
N THR A 38 4.28 -5.36 0.47
CA THR A 38 4.91 -6.60 0.93
C THR A 38 4.49 -7.80 0.09
N ALA A 39 3.22 -7.92 -0.26
CA ALA A 39 2.72 -9.00 -1.11
C ALA A 39 3.39 -8.98 -2.50
N VAL A 40 3.45 -7.81 -3.15
CA VAL A 40 4.11 -7.65 -4.45
C VAL A 40 5.60 -7.94 -4.37
N LYS A 41 6.32 -7.41 -3.35
CA LYS A 41 7.75 -7.70 -3.13
C LYS A 41 8.05 -9.18 -2.98
N LEU A 42 7.14 -9.94 -2.39
CA LEU A 42 7.32 -11.37 -2.13
C LEU A 42 6.69 -12.26 -3.20
N GLY A 43 6.03 -11.69 -4.22
CA GLY A 43 5.31 -12.46 -5.23
C GLY A 43 4.13 -13.25 -4.65
N LEU A 44 3.50 -12.74 -3.59
CA LEU A 44 2.39 -13.40 -2.90
C LEU A 44 1.05 -12.86 -3.38
N THR A 45 0.04 -13.72 -3.38
CA THR A 45 -1.35 -13.28 -3.44
C THR A 45 -1.71 -12.59 -2.11
N SER A 46 -2.58 -11.59 -2.18
CA SER A 46 -3.04 -10.85 -0.99
C SER A 46 -4.48 -10.43 -1.15
N GLU A 47 -5.32 -10.83 -0.19
CA GLU A 47 -6.69 -10.31 -0.03
C GLU A 47 -6.70 -8.79 0.14
N GLY A 48 -5.58 -8.21 0.58
CA GLY A 48 -5.40 -6.76 0.64
C GLY A 48 -5.46 -6.10 -0.73
N ILE A 49 -4.98 -6.76 -1.78
CA ILE A 49 -5.07 -6.27 -3.17
C ILE A 49 -6.52 -6.34 -3.63
N GLU A 50 -7.20 -7.46 -3.40
CA GLU A 50 -8.60 -7.68 -3.80
C GLU A 50 -9.57 -6.70 -3.12
N THR A 51 -9.28 -6.34 -1.87
CA THR A 51 -10.09 -5.37 -1.11
C THR A 51 -9.75 -3.91 -1.43
N CYS A 52 -8.77 -3.63 -2.29
CA CYS A 52 -8.38 -2.27 -2.66
C CYS A 52 -9.51 -1.51 -3.38
N MET A 53 -9.96 -0.39 -2.79
CA MET A 53 -10.97 0.47 -3.39
C MET A 53 -10.42 1.49 -4.41
N TYR A 54 -9.13 1.39 -4.78
CA TYR A 54 -8.43 2.31 -5.70
C TYR A 54 -8.62 3.81 -5.40
N CYS A 55 -8.86 4.17 -4.13
CA CYS A 55 -9.19 5.53 -3.73
C CYS A 55 -8.00 6.51 -3.66
N ARG A 56 -6.77 6.02 -3.82
CA ARG A 56 -5.50 6.78 -3.84
C ARG A 56 -5.19 7.66 -2.61
N ARG A 57 -5.94 7.53 -1.51
CA ARG A 57 -5.64 8.25 -0.24
C ARG A 57 -4.25 7.96 0.30
N CYS A 58 -3.75 6.75 0.09
CA CYS A 58 -2.40 6.35 0.49
C CYS A 58 -1.29 7.09 -0.27
N GLU A 59 -1.51 7.50 -1.53
CA GLU A 59 -0.54 8.31 -2.29
C GLU A 59 -0.43 9.71 -1.70
N LEU A 60 -1.57 10.37 -1.45
CA LEU A 60 -1.61 11.69 -0.82
C LEU A 60 -0.99 11.68 0.59
N ALA A 61 -1.19 10.60 1.34
CA ALA A 61 -0.66 10.47 2.70
C ALA A 61 0.82 10.09 2.74
N CYS A 62 1.41 9.59 1.65
CA CYS A 62 2.75 9.02 1.69
C CYS A 62 3.83 10.11 1.59
N PRO A 63 4.62 10.34 2.65
CA PRO A 63 5.69 11.34 2.61
C PRO A 63 6.84 10.92 1.68
N SER A 64 6.97 9.63 1.39
CA SER A 64 7.99 9.09 0.48
C SER A 64 7.58 9.13 -1.00
N GLY A 65 6.36 9.60 -1.30
CA GLY A 65 5.89 9.74 -2.69
C GLY A 65 5.75 8.41 -3.44
N VAL A 66 5.37 7.34 -2.74
CA VAL A 66 5.04 6.05 -3.36
C VAL A 66 3.78 6.21 -4.20
N VAL A 67 3.84 5.87 -5.48
CA VAL A 67 2.68 5.81 -6.38
C VAL A 67 2.04 4.43 -6.26
N TYR A 68 1.19 4.24 -5.26
CA TYR A 68 0.55 2.95 -4.95
C TYR A 68 -0.31 2.38 -6.09
N SER A 69 -0.79 3.21 -7.01
CA SER A 69 -1.53 2.74 -8.19
C SER A 69 -0.67 2.09 -9.27
N GLU A 70 0.67 2.20 -9.16
CA GLU A 70 1.64 1.52 -10.02
C GLU A 70 2.16 0.21 -9.39
N ILE A 71 1.64 -0.17 -8.22
CA ILE A 71 1.97 -1.38 -7.44
C ILE A 71 0.83 -2.38 -7.52
#